data_AF-A0A5P2M8M0-F1
#
_entry.id   AF-A0A5P2M8M0-F1
#
_cell.length_a   1.000
_cell.length_b   1.000
_cell.length_c   1.000
_cell.angle_alpha   90.00
_cell.angle_beta   90.00
_cell.angle_gamma   90.00
#
_symmetry.space_group_name_H-M   'P 1'
#
loop_
_entity.id
_entity.type
_entity.pdbx_description
1 polymer ?
#
loop_
_entity_poly.entity_id
_entity_poly.type
_entity_poly.pdbx_seq_one_letter_code
_entity_poly.pdbx_strand_id
1 'polypeptide(L)'
;MKQATRKPTTVGDVLQYEYLEPLDLKINDLAEILHVHRNTVSALVNNNRKLTTDMAFRLAKAFDTSVDFWRNLQSAVDLWEVENDMRAQEELNRIMSVKDFVAQRNVATKKVA
;
A
#
# COMPACT_ATOMS: atom_id res chain seq x y z
N MET A 1 -22.40 -12.08 1.71
CA MET A 1 -21.76 -11.75 2.99
C MET A 1 -20.38 -11.20 2.67
N LYS A 2 -20.08 -9.93 2.99
CA LYS A 2 -18.69 -9.42 2.90
C LYS A 2 -17.91 -10.16 3.99
N GLN A 3 -17.07 -11.12 3.62
CA GLN A 3 -16.15 -11.75 4.58
C GLN A 3 -15.37 -10.63 5.27
N ALA A 4 -15.16 -10.74 6.58
CA ALA A 4 -14.25 -9.86 7.28
C ALA A 4 -12.87 -10.00 6.64
N THR A 5 -12.48 -9.02 5.83
CA THR A 5 -11.21 -9.00 5.13
C THR A 5 -10.10 -8.85 6.16
N ARG A 6 -9.38 -9.94 6.44
CA ARG A 6 -8.20 -9.93 7.30
C ARG A 6 -7.18 -8.94 6.73
N LYS A 7 -6.55 -8.13 7.59
CA LYS A 7 -5.46 -7.23 7.17
C LYS A 7 -4.35 -8.05 6.49
N PRO A 8 -3.91 -7.66 5.28
CA PRO A 8 -2.86 -8.37 4.57
C PRO A 8 -1.52 -8.24 5.31
N THR A 9 -0.62 -9.17 5.04
CA THR A 9 0.76 -9.13 5.53
C THR A 9 1.44 -7.85 5.03
N THR A 10 2.04 -7.11 5.95
CA THR A 10 2.68 -5.84 5.63
C THR A 10 4.12 -6.04 5.18
N VAL A 11 4.71 -5.00 4.57
CA VAL A 11 6.15 -4.98 4.28
C VAL A 11 6.97 -5.12 5.56
N GLY A 12 6.54 -4.50 6.66
CA GLY A 12 7.21 -4.60 7.94
C GLY A 12 7.20 -6.01 8.51
N ASP A 13 6.08 -6.73 8.39
CA ASP A 13 5.98 -8.12 8.83
C ASP A 13 6.92 -9.03 8.04
N VAL A 14 6.94 -8.90 6.70
CA VAL A 14 7.85 -9.68 5.85
C VAL A 14 9.31 -9.37 6.20
N LEU A 15 9.67 -8.10 6.35
CA LEU A 15 11.03 -7.72 6.75
C LEU A 15 11.42 -8.34 8.10
N GLN A 16 10.54 -8.25 9.10
CA GLN A 16 10.82 -8.74 10.45
C GLN A 16 10.96 -10.26 10.47
N TYR A 17 9.94 -10.98 10.00
CA TYR A 17 9.80 -12.42 10.24
C TYR A 17 10.45 -13.30 9.16
N GLU A 18 10.61 -12.80 7.93
CA GLU A 18 11.20 -13.59 6.83
C GLU A 18 12.67 -13.23 6.56
N TYR A 19 13.15 -12.06 7.00
CA TYR A 19 14.51 -11.61 6.74
C TYR A 19 15.30 -11.29 8.01
N LEU A 20 14.86 -10.35 8.84
CA LEU A 20 15.64 -9.90 10.00
C LEU A 20 15.85 -11.00 11.04
N GLU A 21 14.77 -11.66 11.48
CA GLU A 21 14.86 -12.73 12.47
C GLU A 21 15.63 -13.96 11.97
N PRO A 22 15.36 -14.51 10.76
CA PRO A 22 16.07 -15.70 10.27
C PRO A 22 17.56 -15.46 9.99
N LEU A 23 17.95 -14.22 9.68
CA LEU A 23 19.33 -13.84 9.39
C LEU A 23 20.07 -13.26 10.60
N ASP A 24 19.43 -13.18 11.77
CA ASP A 24 19.94 -12.52 12.98
C ASP A 24 20.42 -11.07 12.73
N LEU A 25 19.72 -10.35 11.84
CA LEU A 25 20.02 -8.97 11.50
C LEU A 25 19.22 -8.00 12.38
N LYS A 26 19.90 -6.98 12.89
CA LYS A 26 19.27 -5.87 13.61
C LYS A 26 18.81 -4.80 12.63
N ILE A 27 17.89 -3.96 13.11
CA ILE A 27 17.43 -2.76 12.37
C ILE A 27 18.62 -1.85 11.96
N ASN A 28 19.68 -1.79 12.78
CA ASN A 28 20.88 -1.02 12.45
C ASN A 28 21.61 -1.61 11.25
N ASP A 29 21.81 -2.92 11.24
CA ASP A 29 22.53 -3.63 10.18
C ASP A 29 21.82 -3.44 8.85
N LEU A 30 20.48 -3.57 8.83
CA LEU A 30 19.69 -3.30 7.63
C LEU A 30 19.76 -1.83 7.20
N ALA A 31 19.77 -0.89 8.14
CA ALA A 31 19.90 0.53 7.82
C ALA A 31 21.25 0.87 7.16
N GLU A 32 22.33 0.23 7.63
CA GLU A 32 23.67 0.33 7.04
C GLU A 32 23.70 -0.26 5.63
N ILE A 33 23.17 -1.48 5.44
CA ILE A 33 23.07 -2.15 4.13
C ILE A 33 22.29 -1.29 3.12
N LEU A 34 21.17 -0.70 3.55
CA LEU A 34 20.32 0.11 2.68
C LEU A 34 20.83 1.55 2.49
N HIS A 35 21.89 1.95 3.20
CA HIS A 35 22.40 3.33 3.24
C HIS A 35 21.32 4.37 3.58
N VAL A 36 20.55 4.11 4.65
CA VAL A 36 19.51 5.03 5.15
C VAL A 36 19.61 5.21 6.67
N HIS A 37 18.97 6.25 7.19
CA HIS A 37 18.92 6.44 8.64
C HIS A 37 18.12 5.31 9.31
N ARG A 38 18.60 4.80 10.47
CA ARG A 38 17.95 3.75 11.28
C ARG A 38 16.45 3.96 11.47
N ASN A 39 16.03 5.19 11.78
CA ASN A 39 14.62 5.52 12.00
C ASN A 39 13.76 5.25 10.76
N THR A 40 14.33 5.31 9.56
CA THR A 40 13.62 4.96 8.31
C THR A 40 13.26 3.48 8.29
N VAL A 41 14.23 2.61 8.60
CA VAL A 41 14.01 1.16 8.66
C VAL A 41 13.08 0.81 9.81
N SER A 42 13.29 1.39 10.99
CA SER A 42 12.41 1.19 12.15
C SER A 42 10.96 1.58 11.85
N ALA A 43 10.73 2.73 11.20
CA ALA A 43 9.39 3.17 10.83
C ALA A 43 8.74 2.24 9.81
N LEU A 44 9.52 1.68 8.87
CA LEU A 44 9.02 0.72 7.89
C LEU A 44 8.65 -0.62 8.54
N VAL A 45 9.54 -1.18 9.38
CA VAL A 45 9.31 -2.44 10.10
C VAL A 45 8.09 -2.35 11.02
N ASN A 46 7.92 -1.21 11.71
CA ASN A 46 6.78 -0.99 12.61
C ASN A 46 5.50 -0.49 11.90
N ASN A 47 5.45 -0.51 10.57
CA ASN A 47 4.29 -0.05 9.78
C ASN A 47 3.87 1.41 10.03
N ASN A 48 4.78 2.24 10.55
CA ASN A 48 4.57 3.67 10.78
C ASN A 48 4.88 4.51 9.54
N ARG A 49 5.40 3.89 8.47
CA ARG A 49 5.69 4.53 7.18
C ARG A 49 5.38 3.56 6.05
N LYS A 50 4.72 4.07 5.00
CA LYS A 50 4.50 3.34 3.75
C LYS A 50 5.81 3.16 2.98
N LEU A 51 5.95 2.02 2.32
CA LEU A 51 7.07 1.74 1.42
C LEU A 51 7.06 2.70 0.23
N THR A 52 8.14 3.48 0.08
CA THR A 52 8.37 4.29 -1.12
C THR A 52 9.00 3.46 -2.23
N THR A 53 8.89 3.92 -3.48
CA THR A 53 9.53 3.26 -4.62
C THR A 53 11.05 3.18 -4.45
N ASP A 54 11.72 4.27 -4.05
CA ASP A 54 13.16 4.26 -3.75
C ASP A 54 13.54 3.18 -2.73
N MET A 55 12.77 3.05 -1.65
CA MET A 55 13.02 2.02 -0.64
C MET A 55 12.79 0.61 -1.20
N ALA A 56 11.81 0.42 -2.08
CA ALA A 56 11.58 -0.86 -2.74
C ALA A 56 12.77 -1.28 -3.62
N PHE A 57 13.41 -0.35 -4.33
CA PHE A 57 14.65 -0.62 -5.06
C PHE A 57 15.82 -1.00 -4.14
N ARG A 58 15.96 -0.31 -3.00
CA ARG A 58 17.00 -0.63 -2.00
C ARG A 58 16.81 -2.03 -1.42
N LEU A 59 15.58 -2.37 -1.03
CA LEU A 59 15.24 -3.69 -0.49
C LEU A 59 15.45 -4.79 -1.53
N ALA A 60 14.99 -4.58 -2.77
CA ALA A 60 15.22 -5.49 -3.88
C ALA A 60 16.70 -5.78 -4.09
N LYS A 61 17.55 -4.74 -4.04
CA LYS A 61 18.99 -4.88 -4.18
C LYS A 61 19.64 -5.58 -2.98
N ALA A 62 19.19 -5.31 -1.76
CA ALA A 62 19.74 -5.87 -0.54
C ALA A 62 19.43 -7.36 -0.36
N PHE A 63 18.24 -7.79 -0.76
CA PHE A 63 17.74 -9.15 -0.55
C PHE A 63 17.69 -10.01 -1.83
N ASP A 64 18.24 -9.51 -2.93
CA ASP A 64 18.20 -10.17 -4.24
C ASP A 64 16.78 -10.57 -4.68
N THR A 65 15.84 -9.64 -4.53
CA THR A 65 14.43 -9.80 -4.91
C THR A 65 14.02 -8.82 -6.01
N SER A 66 12.77 -8.88 -6.45
CA SER A 66 12.21 -7.87 -7.36
C SER A 66 11.66 -6.65 -6.61
N VAL A 67 11.60 -5.51 -7.29
CA VAL A 67 10.94 -4.29 -6.78
C VAL A 67 9.43 -4.51 -6.64
N ASP A 68 8.83 -5.22 -7.59
CA ASP A 68 7.40 -5.52 -7.61
C ASP A 68 6.98 -6.38 -6.43
N PHE A 69 7.83 -7.30 -5.96
CA PHE A 69 7.58 -8.08 -4.75
C PHE A 69 7.23 -7.17 -3.57
N TRP A 70 8.09 -6.20 -3.27
CA TRP A 70 7.88 -5.25 -2.18
C TRP A 70 6.72 -4.29 -2.42
N ARG A 71 6.54 -3.82 -3.66
CA ARG A 71 5.44 -2.92 -4.03
C ARG A 71 4.08 -3.62 -3.90
N ASN A 72 3.98 -4.88 -4.27
CA ASN A 72 2.74 -5.64 -4.19
C ASN A 72 2.26 -5.82 -2.74
N LEU A 73 3.19 -6.03 -1.79
CA LEU A 73 2.87 -6.06 -0.36
C LEU A 73 2.27 -4.72 0.11
N GLN A 74 2.90 -3.60 -0.26
CA GLN A 74 2.37 -2.27 0.08
C GLN A 74 1.02 -2.00 -0.59
N SER A 75 0.85 -2.36 -1.86
CA SER A 75 -0.40 -2.17 -2.59
C SER A 75 -1.55 -2.97 -1.98
N ALA A 76 -1.31 -4.19 -1.51
CA ALA A 76 -2.33 -4.97 -0.80
C ALA A 76 -2.80 -4.27 0.47
N VAL A 77 -1.87 -3.72 1.26
CA VAL A 77 -2.20 -2.94 2.47
C VAL A 77 -2.96 -1.66 2.11
N ASP A 78 -2.50 -0.92 1.10
CA ASP A 78 -3.14 0.34 0.67
C ASP A 78 -4.59 0.12 0.21
N LEU A 79 -4.84 -0.95 -0.56
CA LEU A 79 -6.19 -1.35 -0.97
C LEU A 79 -7.05 -1.69 0.25
N TRP A 80 -6.54 -2.53 1.15
CA TRP A 80 -7.26 -2.94 2.34
C TRP A 80 -7.61 -1.75 3.24
N GLU A 81 -6.70 -0.79 3.43
CA GLU A 81 -6.95 0.43 4.22
C GLU A 81 -8.14 1.22 3.67
N VAL A 82 -8.21 1.43 2.35
CA VAL A 82 -9.31 2.15 1.71
C VAL A 82 -10.61 1.36 1.76
N GLU A 83 -10.56 0.04 1.54
CA GLU A 83 -11.74 -0.84 1.61
C GLU A 83 -12.37 -0.89 3.00
N ASN A 84 -11.56 -0.73 4.06
CA ASN A 84 -12.00 -0.82 5.46
C ASN A 84 -12.19 0.56 6.11
N ASP A 85 -11.92 1.66 5.40
CA ASP A 85 -12.26 3.02 5.85
C ASP A 85 -13.73 3.33 5.53
N MET A 86 -14.59 3.25 6.55
CA MET A 86 -16.03 3.51 6.40
C MET A 86 -16.34 4.89 5.81
N ARG A 87 -15.57 5.92 6.17
CA ARG A 87 -15.80 7.28 5.67
C ARG A 87 -15.45 7.35 4.19
N ALA A 88 -14.32 6.79 3.78
CA ALA A 88 -13.95 6.72 2.38
C ALA A 88 -15.00 5.94 1.57
N GLN A 89 -15.51 4.82 2.11
CA GLN A 89 -16.55 4.03 1.46
C GLN A 89 -17.87 4.80 1.28
N GLU A 90 -18.30 5.59 2.28
CA GLU A 90 -19.47 6.46 2.15
C GLU A 90 -19.30 7.53 1.06
N GLU A 91 -18.12 8.14 0.97
CA GLU A 91 -17.79 9.13 -0.06
C GLU A 91 -17.77 8.50 -1.46
N LEU A 92 -17.16 7.32 -1.61
CA LEU A 92 -17.10 6.57 -2.86
C LEU A 92 -18.50 6.16 -3.36
N ASN A 93 -19.40 5.76 -2.47
CA ASN A 93 -20.78 5.39 -2.84
C ASN A 93 -21.61 6.55 -3.40
N ARG A 94 -21.20 7.81 -3.15
CA ARG A 94 -21.87 9.01 -3.68
C ARG A 94 -21.37 9.39 -5.07
N ILE A 95 -20.27 8.80 -5.53
CA ILE A 95 -19.69 9.09 -6.83
C ILE A 95 -20.57 8.48 -7.92
N MET A 96 -21.07 9.32 -8.81
CA MET A 96 -21.77 8.89 -10.01
C MET A 96 -20.78 8.43 -11.07
N SER A 97 -21.11 7.36 -11.79
CA SER A 97 -20.28 6.90 -12.90
C SER A 97 -20.25 7.92 -14.03
N VAL A 98 -19.13 7.98 -14.77
CA VAL A 98 -19.01 8.86 -15.94
C VAL A 98 -20.11 8.58 -16.97
N LYS A 99 -20.49 7.31 -17.13
CA LYS A 99 -21.55 6.87 -18.03
C LYS A 99 -22.90 7.52 -17.66
N ASP A 100 -23.26 7.48 -16.38
CA ASP A 100 -24.53 8.02 -15.89
C ASP A 100 -24.55 9.54 -15.97
N PHE A 101 -23.43 10.19 -15.65
CA PHE A 101 -23.29 11.64 -15.76
C PHE A 101 -23.48 12.13 -17.20
N VAL A 102 -22.83 11.47 -18.17
CA VAL A 102 -22.96 11.81 -19.59
C VAL A 102 -24.40 11.58 -20.09
N ALA A 103 -25.05 10.50 -19.65
CA ALA A 103 -26.44 10.22 -20.01
C ALA A 103 -27.39 11.32 -19.51
N GLN A 104 -27.27 11.75 -18.25
CA GLN A 104 -28.08 12.83 -17.67
C GLN A 104 -27.89 14.16 -18.42
N ARG A 105 -26.64 14.51 -18.74
CA ARG A 105 -26.32 15.73 -19.50
C ARG A 105 -26.96 15.75 -20.89
N ASN A 106 -26.91 14.63 -21.60
CA ASN A 106 -27.45 14.52 -22.96
C ASN A 106 -28.99 14.57 -22.98
N VAL A 107 -29.64 14.05 -21.93
CA VAL A 107 -31.09 14.19 -21.74
C VAL A 107 -31.48 15.64 -21.47
N ALA A 108 -30.71 16.35 -20.64
CA ALA A 108 -30.94 17.76 -20.33
C ALA A 108 -30.83 18.66 -21.58
N THR A 109 -29.86 18.41 -22.46
CA THR A 109 -29.70 19.16 -23.72
C THR A 109 -30.82 18.91 -24.72
N LYS A 110 -31.36 17.68 -24.79
CA LYS A 110 -32.51 17.34 -25.65
C LYS A 110 -33.85 17.90 -25.16
N LYS A 111 -33.99 18.27 -23.89
CA LYS A 111 -35.23 18.87 -23.34
C LYS A 111 -35.33 20.39 -23.60
N VAL A 112 -34.22 21.04 -23.96
CA VAL A 112 -34.15 22.50 -24.15
C VAL A 112 -34.23 22.88 -25.63
N ALA A 113 -34.09 21.91 -26.54
CA ALA A 113 -34.31 22.05 -27.98
C ALA A 113 -35.72 21.58 -28.34
#